data_AF-A0A0B1TB77-F1
#
_entry.id   AF-A0A0B1TB77-F1
#
_cell.length_a   1.000
_cell.length_b   1.000
_cell.length_c   1.000
_cell.angle_alpha   90.00
_cell.angle_beta   90.00
_cell.angle_gamma   90.00
#
_symmetry.space_group_name_H-M   'P 1'
#
loop_
_entity.id
_entity.type
_entity.pdbx_description
1 polymer ?
#
loop_
_entity_poly.entity_id
_entity_poly.type
_entity_poly.pdbx_seq_one_letter_code
_entity_poly.pdbx_strand_id
1 'polypeptide(L)'
;MPFITQGVTLSQWARFSLFLNNLEEFATAVRLYANADMPVSPPEFARAVQSTIGEPLDPYIVTLIYRIFDANDDQTLSYPEFLAVMNDRLHRGLKGKLEKPWGWRPFKNCVINELSRY
;
A
#
# COMPACT_ATOMS: atom_id res chain seq x y z
N MET A 1 -23.10 -5.53 -14.48
CA MET A 1 -22.06 -4.68 -13.84
C MET A 1 -22.72 -3.37 -13.41
N PRO A 2 -23.03 -3.14 -12.12
CA PRO A 2 -23.57 -1.85 -11.71
C PRO A 2 -22.42 -0.83 -11.72
N PHE A 3 -22.59 0.22 -12.51
CA PHE A 3 -21.74 1.39 -12.50
C PHE A 3 -21.76 2.00 -11.09
N ILE A 4 -20.59 2.32 -10.55
CA ILE A 4 -20.47 3.04 -9.30
C ILE A 4 -20.97 4.47 -9.56
N THR A 5 -22.23 4.75 -9.24
CA THR A 5 -22.84 6.08 -9.40
C THR A 5 -22.64 6.99 -8.19
N GLN A 6 -22.15 6.43 -7.09
CA GLN A 6 -21.96 7.13 -5.83
C GLN A 6 -20.55 7.75 -5.76
N GLY A 7 -20.46 9.04 -5.47
CA GLY A 7 -19.17 9.70 -5.23
C GLY A 7 -18.58 9.35 -3.87
N VAL A 8 -17.31 9.70 -3.66
CA VAL A 8 -16.66 9.66 -2.34
C VAL A 8 -16.96 10.96 -1.61
N THR A 9 -17.46 10.89 -0.39
CA THR A 9 -17.72 12.08 0.43
C THR A 9 -16.42 12.62 1.05
N LEU A 10 -16.41 13.89 1.47
CA LEU A 10 -15.26 14.48 2.15
C LEU A 10 -14.90 13.72 3.45
N SER A 11 -15.91 13.25 4.21
CA SER A 11 -15.66 12.50 5.45
C SER A 11 -15.02 11.14 5.19
N GLN A 12 -15.47 10.44 4.15
CA GLN A 12 -14.85 9.18 3.72
C GLN A 12 -13.40 9.41 3.26
N TRP A 13 -13.17 10.46 2.47
CA TRP A 13 -11.82 10.84 2.05
C TRP A 13 -10.91 11.24 3.21
N ALA A 14 -11.40 12.05 4.15
CA ALA A 14 -10.61 12.49 5.31
C ALA A 14 -10.16 11.31 6.18
N ARG A 15 -11.05 10.34 6.41
CA ARG A 15 -10.72 9.09 7.12
C ARG A 15 -9.69 8.26 6.37
N PHE A 16 -9.86 8.11 5.05
CA PHE A 16 -8.87 7.44 4.22
C PHE A 16 -7.50 8.14 4.26
N SER A 17 -7.48 9.47 4.27
CA SER A 17 -6.25 10.25 4.41
C SER A 17 -5.58 10.06 5.78
N LEU A 18 -6.35 9.92 6.86
CA LEU A 18 -5.82 9.60 8.18
C LEU A 18 -5.15 8.21 8.19
N PHE A 19 -5.76 7.24 7.53
CA PHE A 19 -5.14 5.94 7.30
C PHE A 19 -3.81 6.05 6.54
N LEU A 20 -3.75 6.83 5.46
CA LEU A 20 -2.51 7.01 4.69
C LEU A 20 -1.38 7.63 5.52
N ASN A 21 -1.68 8.48 6.49
CA ASN A 21 -0.66 9.04 7.39
C ASN A 21 -0.03 7.99 8.30
N ASN A 22 -0.73 6.89 8.57
CA ASN A 22 -0.27 5.78 9.41
C ASN A 22 0.07 4.52 8.58
N LEU A 23 0.40 4.71 7.29
CA LEU A 23 0.65 3.61 6.35
C LEU A 23 1.81 2.70 6.78
N GLU A 24 2.79 3.20 7.54
CA GLU A 24 3.94 2.41 8.01
C GLU A 24 3.56 1.37 9.08
N GLU A 25 2.68 1.72 10.02
CA GLU A 25 2.17 0.77 11.02
C GLU A 25 1.30 -0.31 10.34
N PHE A 26 0.47 0.11 9.39
CA PHE A 26 -0.28 -0.81 8.55
C PHE A 26 0.63 -1.71 7.70
N ALA A 27 1.71 -1.14 7.12
CA ALA A 27 2.73 -1.87 6.36
C ALA A 27 3.29 -3.05 7.16
N THR A 28 3.62 -2.79 8.42
CA THR A 28 4.18 -3.79 9.33
C THR A 28 3.16 -4.88 9.67
N ALA A 29 1.92 -4.50 9.99
CA ALA A 29 0.86 -5.46 10.34
C ALA A 29 0.56 -6.43 9.20
N VAL A 30 0.44 -5.94 7.96
CA VAL A 30 0.07 -6.78 6.82
C VAL A 30 1.25 -7.60 6.28
N ARG A 31 2.49 -7.14 6.45
CA ARG A 31 3.68 -7.96 6.16
C ARG A 31 3.69 -9.27 6.95
N LEU A 32 3.14 -9.28 8.17
CA LEU A 32 2.96 -10.50 8.95
C LEU A 32 2.01 -11.50 8.27
N TYR A 33 0.90 -11.03 7.68
CA TYR A 33 -0.05 -11.87 6.93
C TYR A 33 0.57 -12.37 5.62
N ALA A 34 1.25 -11.49 4.88
CA ALA A 34 1.90 -11.84 3.62
C ALA A 34 3.01 -12.89 3.82
N ASN A 35 3.81 -12.78 4.89
CA ASN A 35 4.86 -13.77 5.22
C ASN A 35 4.30 -15.14 5.63
N ALA A 36 3.01 -15.22 5.94
CA ALA A 36 2.32 -16.46 6.29
C ALA A 36 1.61 -17.10 5.07
N ASP A 37 1.88 -16.62 3.85
CA ASP A 37 1.20 -17.01 2.60
C ASP A 37 -0.34 -16.87 2.67
N MET A 38 -0.83 -15.98 3.53
CA MET A 38 -2.25 -15.72 3.71
C MET A 38 -2.69 -14.55 2.80
N PRO A 39 -3.69 -14.76 1.92
CA PRO A 39 -4.23 -13.68 1.11
C PRO A 39 -4.92 -12.64 2.00
N VAL A 40 -4.70 -11.36 1.70
CA VAL A 40 -5.33 -10.25 2.43
C VAL A 40 -6.66 -9.94 1.74
N SER A 41 -7.74 -10.56 2.21
CA SER A 41 -9.07 -10.29 1.66
C SER A 41 -9.65 -9.00 2.28
N PRO A 42 -10.72 -8.43 1.69
CA PRO A 42 -11.33 -7.19 2.17
C PRO A 42 -11.61 -7.11 3.69
N PRO A 43 -12.12 -8.16 4.37
CA PRO A 43 -12.28 -8.17 5.82
C PRO A 43 -10.95 -8.10 6.59
N GLU A 44 -9.89 -8.79 6.16
CA GLU A 44 -8.57 -8.68 6.80
C GLU A 44 -8.00 -7.28 6.61
N PHE A 45 -8.16 -6.69 5.43
CA PHE A 45 -7.77 -5.31 5.17
C PHE A 45 -8.50 -4.34 6.10
N ALA A 46 -9.83 -4.44 6.21
CA ALA A 46 -10.63 -3.60 7.08
C ALA A 46 -10.22 -3.74 8.57
N ARG A 47 -9.92 -4.97 9.01
CA ARG A 47 -9.40 -5.23 10.36
C ARG A 47 -8.01 -4.63 10.59
N ALA A 48 -7.11 -4.77 9.63
CA ALA A 48 -5.78 -4.20 9.73
C ALA A 48 -5.85 -2.67 9.79
N VAL A 49 -6.71 -2.03 8.99
CA VAL A 49 -6.92 -0.58 9.06
C VAL A 49 -7.52 -0.17 10.41
N GLN A 50 -8.54 -0.87 10.90
CA GLN A 50 -9.11 -0.60 12.22
C GLN A 50 -8.06 -0.69 13.33
N SER A 51 -7.12 -1.62 13.24
CA SER A 51 -6.00 -1.73 14.18
C SER A 51 -5.02 -0.55 14.10
N THR A 52 -4.92 0.12 12.95
CA THR A 52 -3.98 1.23 12.74
C THR A 52 -4.58 2.58 13.11
N ILE A 53 -5.83 2.86 12.71
CA ILE A 53 -6.47 4.17 12.96
C ILE A 53 -7.51 4.15 14.10
N GLY A 54 -7.78 2.98 14.70
CA GLY A 54 -8.76 2.80 15.77
C GLY A 54 -10.22 2.70 15.31
N GLU A 55 -10.50 2.99 14.05
CA GLU A 55 -11.84 2.96 13.45
C GLU A 55 -11.85 2.22 12.11
N PRO A 56 -12.94 1.53 11.74
CA PRO A 56 -13.05 0.88 10.44
C PRO A 56 -13.21 1.91 9.31
N LEU A 57 -12.59 1.63 8.15
CA LEU A 57 -12.91 2.36 6.92
C LEU A 57 -14.30 2.02 6.42
N ASP A 58 -14.90 2.96 5.69
CA ASP A 58 -16.18 2.75 5.04
C ASP A 58 -16.10 1.56 4.05
N PRO A 59 -17.01 0.57 4.12
CA PRO A 59 -17.00 -0.59 3.21
C PRO A 59 -17.01 -0.21 1.73
N TYR A 60 -17.64 0.92 1.38
CA TYR A 60 -17.63 1.45 0.02
C TYR A 60 -16.21 1.82 -0.43
N ILE A 61 -15.42 2.44 0.45
CA ILE A 61 -14.03 2.81 0.17
C ILE A 61 -13.14 1.58 0.05
N VAL A 62 -13.32 0.58 0.92
CA VAL A 62 -12.59 -0.71 0.81
C VAL A 62 -12.88 -1.38 -0.53
N THR A 63 -14.16 -1.41 -0.94
CA THR A 63 -14.55 -1.95 -2.25
C THR A 63 -13.91 -1.18 -3.41
N LEU A 64 -13.85 0.15 -3.32
CA LEU A 64 -13.22 0.99 -4.34
C LEU A 64 -11.72 0.70 -4.46
N ILE A 65 -11.03 0.54 -3.33
CA ILE A 65 -9.59 0.21 -3.29
C ILE A 65 -9.36 -1.13 -3.99
N TYR A 66 -10.09 -2.18 -3.63
CA TYR A 66 -9.94 -3.49 -4.27
C TYR A 66 -10.26 -3.41 -5.76
N ARG A 67 -11.30 -2.68 -6.19
CA ARG A 67 -11.57 -2.51 -7.63
C ARG A 67 -10.48 -1.76 -8.41
N ILE A 68 -9.71 -0.90 -7.75
CA ILE A 68 -8.62 -0.13 -8.40
C ILE A 68 -7.33 -0.96 -8.46
N PHE A 69 -7.08 -1.80 -7.46
CA PHE A 69 -5.80 -2.49 -7.26
C PHE A 69 -5.88 -4.02 -7.45
N ASP A 70 -7.04 -4.58 -7.75
CA ASP A 70 -7.21 -5.97 -8.18
C ASP A 70 -6.80 -6.09 -9.66
N ALA A 71 -5.61 -6.65 -9.88
CA ALA A 71 -4.98 -6.73 -11.21
C ALA A 71 -5.38 -8.00 -11.98
N ASN A 72 -5.87 -9.03 -11.28
CA ASN A 72 -6.12 -10.37 -11.80
C ASN A 72 -7.54 -10.87 -11.53
N ASP A 73 -8.43 -10.00 -11.05
CA ASP A 73 -9.85 -10.26 -10.76
C ASP A 73 -10.04 -11.38 -9.72
N ASP A 74 -9.06 -11.59 -8.84
CA ASP A 74 -9.06 -12.63 -7.81
C ASP A 74 -9.62 -12.14 -6.46
N GLN A 75 -10.07 -10.87 -6.41
CA GLN A 75 -10.55 -10.18 -5.20
C GLN A 75 -9.49 -10.06 -4.10
N THR A 76 -8.23 -10.26 -4.45
CA THR A 76 -7.08 -10.00 -3.59
C THR A 76 -6.37 -8.75 -4.07
N LEU A 77 -5.63 -8.14 -3.15
CA LEU A 77 -4.91 -6.91 -3.42
C LEU A 77 -3.41 -7.22 -3.48
N SER A 78 -2.77 -6.80 -4.57
CA SER A 78 -1.31 -6.83 -4.69
C SER A 78 -0.69 -5.87 -3.67
N TYR A 79 -0.40 -6.41 -2.48
CA TYR A 79 0.01 -5.63 -1.32
C TYR A 79 1.33 -4.85 -1.50
N PRO A 80 2.38 -5.43 -2.12
CA PRO A 80 3.62 -4.69 -2.36
C PRO A 80 3.40 -3.49 -3.28
N GLU A 81 2.56 -3.63 -4.31
CA GLU A 81 2.25 -2.57 -5.27
C GLU A 81 1.35 -1.50 -4.66
N PHE A 82 0.32 -1.91 -3.92
CA PHE A 82 -0.52 -0.99 -3.17
C PHE A 82 0.30 -0.13 -2.21
N LEU A 83 1.17 -0.74 -1.41
CA LEU A 83 2.04 0.00 -0.50
C LEU A 83 3.01 0.92 -1.26
N ALA A 84 3.60 0.47 -2.36
CA ALA A 84 4.50 1.30 -3.16
C ALA A 84 3.78 2.55 -3.70
N VAL A 85 2.59 2.38 -4.28
CA VAL A 85 1.77 3.47 -4.81
C VAL A 85 1.32 4.42 -3.71
N MET A 86 0.84 3.89 -2.57
CA MET A 86 0.35 4.73 -1.47
C MET A 86 1.48 5.47 -0.77
N ASN A 87 2.66 4.85 -0.63
CA ASN A 87 3.84 5.49 -0.07
C ASN A 87 4.34 6.62 -0.99
N ASP A 88 4.37 6.42 -2.31
CA ASP A 88 4.73 7.49 -3.25
C ASP A 88 3.76 8.68 -3.18
N ARG A 89 2.46 8.40 -3.13
CA ARG A 89 1.40 9.41 -3.00
C ARG A 89 1.46 10.18 -1.69
N LEU A 90 1.76 9.52 -0.57
CA LEU A 90 1.93 10.16 0.73
C LEU A 90 3.05 11.22 0.68
N HIS A 91 4.14 10.90 -0.02
CA HIS A 91 5.28 11.78 -0.14
C HIS A 91 5.09 12.88 -1.19
N ARG A 92 3.99 12.89 -1.96
CA ARG A 92 3.65 13.92 -2.96
C ARG A 92 4.79 14.21 -3.97
N GLY A 93 5.62 13.20 -4.27
CA GLY A 93 6.83 13.39 -5.10
C GLY A 93 7.96 14.20 -4.43
N LEU A 94 7.83 14.54 -3.15
CA LEU A 94 8.83 15.27 -2.35
C LEU A 94 9.88 14.36 -1.71
N LYS A 95 9.77 13.03 -1.89
CA LYS A 95 10.94 12.14 -1.82
C LYS A 95 11.83 12.45 -3.01
N GLY A 96 12.45 13.63 -2.97
CA GLY A 96 13.56 13.99 -3.82
C GLY A 96 14.54 12.83 -3.76
N LYS A 97 14.89 12.34 -4.93
CA LYS A 97 15.97 11.40 -5.18
C LYS A 97 17.28 12.07 -4.71
N LEU A 98 17.47 12.20 -3.39
CA LEU A 98 18.67 12.80 -2.81
C LEU A 98 19.91 11.98 -3.16
N GLU A 99 19.69 10.70 -3.48
CA GLU A 99 20.70 9.85 -4.10
C GLU A 99 20.46 9.78 -5.61
N LYS A 100 21.33 10.43 -6.39
CA LYS A 100 21.39 10.22 -7.83
C LYS A 100 21.52 8.71 -8.08
N PRO A 101 20.73 8.11 -9.00
CA PRO A 101 20.80 6.67 -9.29
C PRO A 101 22.12 6.26 -9.96
N TRP A 102 23.01 7.22 -10.19
CA TRP A 102 24.30 7.08 -10.82
C TRP A 102 25.38 7.61 -9.87
N GLY A 103 26.47 6.86 -9.70
CA GLY A 103 27.59 7.28 -8.87
C GLY A 103 28.39 6.09 -8.36
N TRP A 104 29.52 6.40 -7.73
CA TRP A 104 30.44 5.37 -7.19
C TRP A 104 29.79 4.48 -6.13
N ARG A 105 28.95 5.06 -5.25
CA ARG A 105 28.27 4.30 -4.18
C ARG A 105 27.24 3.29 -4.72
N PRO A 106 26.29 3.66 -5.60
CA PRO A 106 25.40 2.69 -6.26
C PRO A 106 26.15 1.62 -7.05
N PHE A 107 27.20 2.00 -7.78
CA PHE A 107 28.02 1.06 -8.55
C PHE A 107 28.69 0.02 -7.63
N LYS A 108 29.36 0.47 -6.56
CA LYS A 108 30.02 -0.41 -5.60
C LYS A 108 29.03 -1.37 -4.94
N ASN A 109 27.85 -0.89 -4.55
CA ASN A 109 26.81 -1.73 -3.95
C ASN A 109 26.29 -2.80 -4.92
N CYS A 110 26.13 -2.46 -6.21
CA CYS A 110 25.76 -3.42 -7.25
C CYS A 110 26.82 -4.53 -7.38
N VAL A 111 28.09 -4.16 -7.50
CA VAL A 111 29.19 -5.13 -7.63
C VAL A 111 29.29 -6.02 -6.39
N ILE A 112 29.16 -5.47 -5.19
CA ILE A 112 29.18 -6.25 -3.94
C ILE A 112 28.01 -7.24 -3.89
N ASN A 113 26.79 -6.80 -4.22
CA ASN A 113 25.60 -7.66 -4.20
C ASN A 113 25.72 -8.83 -5.18
N GLU A 114 26.27 -8.60 -6.38
CA GLU A 114 26.52 -9.66 -7.36
C GLU A 114 27.61 -10.64 -6.89
N LEU A 115 28.69 -10.13 -6.29
CA LEU A 115 29.76 -10.97 -5.75
C LEU A 115 29.31 -11.78 -4.52
N SER A 116 28.35 -11.29 -3.72
CA SER A 116 27.80 -12.02 -2.56
C SER A 116 26.73 -13.06 -2.92
N ARG A 117 26.29 -13.11 -4.18
CA ARG A 117 25.37 -14.13 -4.69
C ARG A 117 26.09 -15.41 -5.15
N TYR A 118 27.42 -15.38 -5.20
CA TYR A 118 28.31 -16.53 -5.32
C TYR A 118 28.79 -16.97 -3.94
#